data_AF-A0A836XD01-F1
#
_entry.id   AF-A0A836XD01-F1
#
_cell.length_a   1.000
_cell.length_b   1.000
_cell.length_c   1.000
_cell.angle_alpha   90.00
_cell.angle_beta   90.00
_cell.angle_gamma   90.00
#
_symmetry.space_group_name_H-M   'P 1'
#
loop_
_entity.id
_entity.type
_entity.pdbx_description
1 polymer ?
#
loop_
_entity_poly.entity_id
_entity_poly.type
_entity_poly.pdbx_seq_one_letter_code
_entity_poly.pdbx_strand_id
1 'polypeptide(L)'
;MAVGILIRFGVVISFLPDTMLGTVGEWLLTALWVIGITNAVNFLDGMDGLAAGSTAINAMFFGLVAWQNSQYDMMCLALPLLGSCLSFLVYNFRPGKRAWIFLGDAGSTFLGF
;
A
#
# COMPACT_ATOMS: atom_id res chain seq x y z
N MET A 1 -14.33 -5.41 -4.65
CA MET A 1 -14.17 -5.14 -6.10
C MET A 1 -12.71 -5.04 -6.51
N ALA A 2 -11.85 -4.34 -5.77
CA ALA A 2 -10.43 -4.15 -6.11
C ALA A 2 -9.64 -5.47 -6.34
N VAL A 3 -9.76 -6.45 -5.42
CA VAL A 3 -9.12 -7.78 -5.58
C VAL A 3 -9.51 -8.48 -6.89
N GLY A 4 -10.80 -8.43 -7.27
CA GLY A 4 -11.27 -9.04 -8.51
C GLY A 4 -10.69 -8.38 -9.76
N ILE A 5 -10.40 -7.08 -9.69
CA ILE A 5 -9.71 -6.35 -10.76
C ILE A 5 -8.26 -6.85 -10.86
N LEU A 6 -7.54 -6.94 -9.75
CA LEU A 6 -6.15 -7.44 -9.73
C LEU A 6 -6.04 -8.84 -10.35
N ILE A 7 -6.89 -9.78 -9.92
CA ILE A 7 -6.92 -11.15 -10.46
C ILE A 7 -7.19 -11.14 -11.97
N ARG A 8 -8.12 -10.29 -12.44
CA ARG A 8 -8.44 -10.18 -13.87
C ARG A 8 -7.27 -9.64 -14.70
N PHE A 9 -6.47 -8.74 -14.14
CA PHE A 9 -5.25 -8.22 -14.78
C PHE A 9 -4.03 -9.13 -14.58
N GLY A 10 -4.18 -10.30 -13.94
CA GLY A 10 -3.09 -11.24 -13.71
C GLY A 10 -2.15 -10.85 -12.58
N VAL A 11 -2.50 -9.85 -11.76
CA VAL A 11 -1.74 -9.47 -10.57
C VAL A 11 -2.14 -10.39 -9.43
N VAL A 12 -1.49 -11.54 -9.37
CA VAL A 12 -1.71 -12.57 -8.34
C VAL A 12 -0.38 -13.04 -7.78
N ILE A 13 -0.40 -13.54 -6.54
CA ILE A 13 0.76 -14.22 -5.97
C ILE A 13 0.93 -15.54 -6.71
N SER A 14 2.07 -15.70 -7.40
CA SER A 14 2.38 -16.90 -8.20
C SER A 14 3.51 -17.68 -7.54
N PHE A 15 3.14 -18.65 -6.70
CA PHE A 15 4.08 -19.49 -5.95
C PHE A 15 3.67 -20.96 -5.91
N LEU A 16 2.37 -21.25 -6.07
CA LEU A 16 1.85 -22.61 -6.00
C LEU A 16 1.98 -23.31 -7.36
N PRO A 17 1.94 -24.66 -7.39
CA PRO A 17 1.97 -25.41 -8.65
C PRO A 17 0.77 -25.09 -9.53
N ASP A 18 0.97 -25.09 -10.87
CA ASP A 18 -0.05 -24.89 -11.92
C ASP A 18 -1.08 -26.04 -11.96
N THR A 19 -1.88 -26.12 -10.91
CA THR A 19 -2.98 -27.04 -10.71
C THR A 19 -4.22 -26.24 -10.35
N MET A 20 -5.41 -26.76 -10.63
CA MET A 20 -6.66 -26.04 -10.30
C MET A 20 -6.73 -25.64 -8.82
N LEU A 21 -6.24 -26.50 -7.92
CA LEU A 21 -6.12 -26.22 -6.49
C LEU A 21 -5.11 -25.12 -6.19
N GLY A 22 -3.95 -25.12 -6.88
CA GLY A 22 -2.95 -24.07 -6.77
C GLY A 22 -3.49 -22.71 -7.18
N THR A 23 -4.10 -22.59 -8.37
CA THR A 23 -4.67 -21.34 -8.88
C THR A 23 -5.74 -20.76 -7.96
N VAL A 24 -6.65 -21.60 -7.44
CA VAL A 24 -7.67 -21.16 -6.48
C VAL A 24 -7.01 -20.71 -5.17
N GLY A 25 -5.99 -21.43 -4.70
CA GLY A 25 -5.20 -21.06 -3.52
C GLY A 25 -4.53 -19.70 -3.68
N GLU A 26 -3.95 -19.42 -4.85
CA GLU A 26 -3.29 -18.14 -5.16
C GLU A 26 -4.28 -16.97 -5.18
N TRP A 27 -5.47 -17.17 -5.73
CA TRP A 27 -6.53 -16.14 -5.72
C TRP A 27 -6.99 -15.82 -4.30
N LEU A 28 -7.19 -16.85 -3.47
CA LEU A 28 -7.56 -16.68 -2.07
C LEU A 28 -6.46 -16.00 -1.26
N LEU A 29 -5.20 -16.40 -1.50
CA LEU A 29 -4.04 -15.80 -0.83
C LEU A 29 -3.86 -14.33 -1.23
N THR A 30 -4.00 -14.02 -2.52
CA THR A 30 -3.97 -12.65 -3.04
C THR A 30 -5.09 -11.81 -2.42
N ALA A 31 -6.31 -12.36 -2.32
CA ALA A 31 -7.43 -11.70 -1.67
C ALA A 31 -7.16 -11.41 -0.20
N LEU A 32 -6.68 -12.40 0.54
CA LEU A 32 -6.33 -12.28 1.95
C LEU A 32 -5.22 -11.24 2.15
N TRP A 33 -4.20 -11.25 1.30
CA TRP A 33 -3.09 -10.30 1.37
C TRP A 33 -3.57 -8.86 1.18
N VAL A 34 -4.28 -8.58 0.08
CA VAL A 34 -4.74 -7.22 -0.23
C VAL A 34 -5.71 -6.72 0.83
N ILE A 35 -6.72 -7.51 1.20
CA ILE A 35 -7.70 -7.14 2.23
C ILE A 35 -7.02 -6.98 3.59
N GLY A 36 -6.08 -7.86 3.92
CA GLY A 36 -5.33 -7.85 5.17
C GLY A 36 -4.48 -6.59 5.31
N ILE A 37 -3.66 -6.25 4.31
CA ILE A 37 -2.80 -5.06 4.33
C ILE A 37 -3.64 -3.78 4.32
N THR A 38 -4.70 -3.72 3.51
CA THR A 38 -5.61 -2.55 3.47
C THR A 38 -6.20 -2.27 4.86
N ASN A 39 -6.73 -3.30 5.53
CA ASN A 39 -7.29 -3.16 6.87
C ASN A 39 -6.21 -2.89 7.94
N ALA A 40 -5.02 -3.47 7.79
CA ALA A 40 -3.91 -3.20 8.70
C ALA A 40 -3.48 -1.73 8.64
N VAL A 41 -3.37 -1.14 7.44
CA VAL A 41 -3.05 0.28 7.28
C VAL A 41 -4.17 1.18 7.82
N ASN A 42 -5.44 0.81 7.62
CA ASN A 42 -6.57 1.50 8.25
C ASN A 42 -6.47 1.48 9.78
N PHE A 43 -6.03 0.37 10.38
CA PHE A 43 -5.79 0.29 11.83
C PHE A 43 -4.62 1.17 12.28
N LEU A 44 -3.54 1.28 11.49
CA LEU A 44 -2.41 2.17 11.78
C LEU A 44 -2.78 3.65 11.75
N ASP A 45 -3.83 4.03 11.04
CA ASP A 45 -4.31 5.43 10.98
C ASP A 45 -4.94 5.91 12.31
N GLY A 46 -5.13 5.01 13.28
CA GLY A 46 -5.53 5.39 14.64
C GLY A 46 -4.47 6.20 15.41
N MET A 47 -3.25 6.31 14.88
CA MET A 47 -2.14 7.06 15.48
C MET A 47 -1.61 8.12 14.52
N ASP A 48 -1.44 9.36 15.01
CA ASP A 48 -0.91 10.48 14.24
C ASP A 48 0.46 10.15 13.62
N GLY A 49 0.55 10.21 12.30
CA GLY A 49 1.77 10.05 11.51
C GLY A 49 2.22 8.61 11.26
N LEU A 50 1.58 7.59 11.84
CA LEU A 50 2.06 6.21 11.75
C LEU A 50 1.80 5.59 10.37
N ALA A 51 0.55 5.67 9.89
CA ALA A 51 0.18 5.15 8.58
C ALA A 51 0.98 5.84 7.45
N ALA A 52 0.92 7.17 7.37
CA ALA A 52 1.63 7.94 6.36
C ALA A 52 3.16 7.83 6.47
N GLY A 53 3.71 7.72 7.68
CA GLY A 53 5.14 7.49 7.93
C GLY A 53 5.62 6.16 7.39
N SER A 54 4.89 5.09 7.72
CA SER A 54 5.17 3.73 7.22
C SER A 54 5.09 3.68 5.69
N THR A 55 4.04 4.26 5.09
CA THR A 55 3.89 4.28 3.64
C THR A 55 4.98 5.11 2.95
N ALA A 56 5.42 6.23 3.53
CA ALA A 56 6.54 7.00 3.00
C ALA A 56 7.83 6.15 2.95
N ILE A 57 8.15 5.42 4.02
CA ILE A 57 9.31 4.53 4.06
C ILE A 57 9.20 3.46 2.96
N ASN A 58 8.06 2.78 2.86
CA ASN A 58 7.83 1.75 1.84
C ASN A 58 7.93 2.31 0.41
N ALA A 59 7.32 3.46 0.14
CA ALA A 59 7.35 4.12 -1.16
C ALA A 59 8.79 4.52 -1.57
N MET A 60 9.61 4.96 -0.61
CA MET A 60 11.03 5.22 -0.85
C MET A 60 11.78 3.95 -1.27
N PHE A 61 11.60 2.84 -0.54
CA PHE A 61 12.25 1.57 -0.89
C PHE A 61 11.77 1.03 -2.23
N PHE A 62 10.46 1.06 -2.51
CA PHE A 62 9.94 0.65 -3.81
C PHE A 62 10.46 1.51 -4.96
N GLY A 63 10.55 2.84 -4.77
CA GLY A 63 11.16 3.73 -5.75
C GLY A 63 12.63 3.39 -6.05
N LEU A 64 13.42 3.08 -5.01
CA LEU A 64 14.81 2.68 -5.16
C LEU A 64 14.96 1.33 -5.88
N VAL A 65 14.14 0.34 -5.52
CA VAL A 65 14.14 -0.98 -6.16
C VAL A 65 13.69 -0.87 -7.62
N ALA A 66 12.67 -0.06 -7.91
CA ALA A 66 12.20 0.19 -9.27
C ALA A 66 13.28 0.85 -10.13
N TRP A 67 14.02 1.83 -9.58
CA TRP A 67 15.17 2.46 -10.25
C TRP A 67 16.25 1.42 -10.60
N GLN A 68 16.62 0.57 -9.64
CA GLN A 68 17.65 -0.46 -9.85
C GLN A 68 17.26 -1.48 -10.93
N ASN A 69 15.97 -1.80 -11.05
CA ASN A 69 15.47 -2.74 -12.06
C ASN A 69 15.05 -2.07 -13.38
N SER A 70 15.32 -0.77 -13.55
CA SER A 70 14.89 0.02 -14.73
C SER A 70 13.37 -0.01 -14.98
N GLN A 71 12.57 -0.18 -13.92
CA GLN A 71 11.11 -0.18 -13.96
C GLN A 71 10.57 1.23 -13.73
N TYR A 72 10.73 2.10 -14.71
CA TYR A 72 10.39 3.52 -14.58
C TYR A 72 8.90 3.76 -14.30
N ASP A 73 8.00 2.91 -14.81
CA ASP A 73 6.56 3.01 -14.57
C ASP A 73 6.21 2.88 -13.08
N MET A 74 6.81 1.89 -12.38
CA MET A 74 6.60 1.71 -10.93
C MET A 74 7.22 2.86 -10.14
N MET A 75 8.38 3.36 -10.57
CA MET A 75 9.01 4.51 -9.94
C MET A 75 8.14 5.78 -10.05
N CYS A 76 7.51 6.00 -11.22
CA CYS A 76 6.59 7.11 -11.44
C CYS A 76 5.35 7.05 -10.56
N LEU A 77 4.99 5.88 -10.00
CA LEU A 77 3.93 5.75 -8.99
C LEU A 77 4.47 5.95 -7.57
N ALA A 78 5.64 5.37 -7.27
CA ALA A 78 6.22 5.40 -5.93
C ALA A 78 6.68 6.81 -5.50
N LEU A 79 7.30 7.59 -6.38
CA LEU A 79 7.84 8.92 -6.02
C LEU A 79 6.77 9.96 -5.69
N PRO A 80 5.66 10.10 -6.46
CA PRO A 80 4.56 10.98 -6.07
C PRO A 80 3.88 10.53 -4.77
N LEU A 81 3.75 9.21 -4.55
CA LEU A 81 3.21 8.67 -3.30
C LEU A 81 4.07 9.09 -2.12
N LEU A 82 5.39 8.88 -2.21
CA LEU A 82 6.37 9.35 -1.21
C LEU A 82 6.22 10.86 -0.96
N GLY A 83 6.22 11.68 -2.01
CA GLY A 83 6.08 13.13 -1.90
C GLY A 83 4.78 13.56 -1.20
N SER A 84 3.66 12.92 -1.57
CA SER A 84 2.36 13.16 -0.95
C SER A 84 2.36 12.80 0.54
N CYS A 85 2.88 11.63 0.92
CA CYS A 85 2.98 11.20 2.31
C CYS A 85 3.88 12.14 3.13
N LEU A 86 5.03 12.56 2.59
CA LEU A 86 5.94 13.51 3.24
C LEU A 86 5.28 14.87 3.47
N SER A 87 4.56 15.40 2.48
CA SER A 87 3.82 16.66 2.63
C SER A 87 2.68 16.55 3.65
N PHE A 88 1.96 15.42 3.66
CA PHE A 88 0.87 15.16 4.58
C PHE A 88 1.37 15.02 6.03
N LEU A 89 2.49 14.33 6.24
CA LEU A 89 3.12 14.13 7.55
C LEU A 89 3.39 15.45 8.29
N VAL A 90 3.72 16.53 7.59
CA VAL A 90 3.94 17.85 8.19
C VAL A 90 2.68 18.36 8.91
N TYR A 91 1.49 18.04 8.40
CA TYR A 91 0.21 18.46 8.98
C TYR A 91 -0.38 17.43 9.95
N ASN A 92 -0.04 16.16 9.76
CA ASN A 92 -0.58 15.03 10.51
C ASN A 92 0.25 14.71 11.77
N PHE A 93 1.59 14.64 11.68
CA PHE A 93 2.44 14.26 12.81
C PHE A 93 2.71 15.45 13.74
N ARG A 94 1.98 15.51 14.87
CA ARG A 94 2.10 16.60 15.85
C ARG A 94 2.28 16.10 17.28
N PRO A 95 3.52 15.96 17.77
CA PRO A 95 3.75 15.47 19.12
C PRO A 95 3.12 16.41 20.17
N GLY A 96 2.20 15.88 20.97
CA GLY A 96 1.52 16.59 22.06
C GLY A 96 0.42 17.58 21.63
N LYS A 97 0.04 17.61 20.35
CA LYS A 97 -1.05 18.46 19.83
C LYS A 97 -1.92 17.64 18.88
N ARG A 98 -3.18 18.02 18.71
CA ARG A 98 -4.06 17.36 17.73
C ARG A 98 -3.54 17.60 16.30
N ALA A 99 -3.60 16.56 15.45
CA ALA A 99 -3.40 16.68 14.02
C ALA A 99 -4.33 17.75 13.42
N TRP A 100 -3.85 18.47 12.41
CA TRP A 100 -4.70 19.42 11.67
C TRP A 100 -5.57 18.71 10.64
N ILE A 101 -5.01 17.66 10.04
CA ILE A 101 -5.63 16.90 8.97
C ILE A 101 -5.45 15.42 9.32
N PHE A 102 -6.57 14.69 9.28
CA PHE A 102 -6.62 13.24 9.46
C PHE A 102 -6.65 12.58 8.09
N LEU A 103 -6.04 11.40 7.98
CA LEU A 103 -5.96 10.66 6.71
C LEU A 103 -7.33 10.06 6.38
N GLY A 104 -8.00 9.50 7.39
CA GLY A 104 -9.35 8.97 7.30
C GLY A 104 -9.42 7.65 6.53
N ASP A 105 -10.62 7.07 6.44
CA ASP A 105 -10.83 5.76 5.82
C ASP A 105 -10.45 5.75 4.34
N ALA A 106 -10.76 6.82 3.60
CA ALA A 106 -10.44 6.91 2.19
C ALA A 106 -8.92 6.94 1.93
N GLY A 107 -8.19 7.71 2.75
CA GLY A 107 -6.74 7.81 2.62
C GLY A 107 -6.04 6.52 3.05
N SER A 108 -6.42 5.96 4.20
CA SER A 108 -5.77 4.76 4.73
C SER A 108 -6.04 3.52 3.89
N THR A 109 -7.24 3.36 3.35
CA THR A 109 -7.52 2.26 2.40
C THR A 109 -6.78 2.43 1.08
N PHE A 110 -6.57 3.66 0.60
CA PHE A 110 -5.74 3.94 -0.57
C PHE A 110 -4.26 3.63 -0.32
N LEU A 111 -3.70 4.02 0.84
CA LEU A 111 -2.30 3.73 1.18
C LEU A 111 -2.01 2.24 1.41
N GLY A 112 -3.04 1.46 1.79
CA GLY A 112 -2.90 0.02 2.03
C GLY A 112 -3.21 -0.87 0.83
N PHE A 113 -3.70 -0.32 -0.27
CA PHE A 113 -3.95 -1.03 -1.52
C PHE A 113 -2.73 -0.97 -2.45
#